data_AF-A0A2N6VIS5-F1
#
_entry.id   AF-A0A2N6VIS5-F1
#
_cell.length_a   1.000
_cell.length_b   1.000
_cell.length_c   1.000
_cell.angle_alpha   90.00
_cell.angle_beta   90.00
_cell.angle_gamma   90.00
#
_symmetry.space_group_name_H-M   'P 1'
#
loop_
_entity.id
_entity.type
_entity.pdbx_description
1 polymer ?
#
loop_
_entity_poly.entity_id
_entity_poly.type
_entity_poly.pdbx_seq_one_letter_code
_entity_poly.pdbx_strand_id
1 'polypeptide(L)'
;WEEHSLLAQAHAGAGTAHAEAASLDFAQANGVDTRGATMVVTLEPCSHTGRTGPCTQRIIDAGIAHTVIATADPNPAARGGADVLRAAGIAVTTG
;
A
#
# COMPACT_ATOMS: atom_id res chain seq x y z
N TRP A 1 9.49 15.70 -21.22
CA TRP A 1 9.35 15.69 -19.76
C TRP A 1 8.16 14.80 -19.48
N GLU A 2 8.38 13.61 -18.92
CA GLU A 2 7.27 12.80 -18.40
C GLU A 2 6.68 13.54 -17.20
N GLU A 3 5.36 13.70 -17.17
CA GLU A 3 4.67 14.26 -16.02
C GLU A 3 4.50 13.15 -14.98
N HIS A 4 5.06 13.35 -13.78
CA HIS A 4 4.86 12.46 -12.64
C HIS A 4 3.95 13.15 -11.63
N SER A 5 2.95 12.45 -11.12
CA SER A 5 2.07 12.92 -10.04
C SER A 5 2.44 12.30 -8.70
N LEU A 6 2.28 13.07 -7.63
CA LEU A 6 2.45 12.60 -6.25
C LEU A 6 1.10 12.68 -5.53
N LEU A 7 0.71 11.58 -4.90
CA LEU A 7 -0.47 11.49 -4.02
C LEU A 7 0.00 10.97 -2.66
N ALA A 8 -0.54 11.52 -1.58
CA ALA A 8 -0.16 11.12 -0.22
C ALA A 8 -1.37 11.19 0.71
N GLN A 9 -1.57 10.14 1.50
CA GLN A 9 -2.58 10.07 2.55
C GLN A 9 -1.96 9.45 3.81
N ALA A 10 -2.61 9.66 4.96
CA ALA A 10 -2.22 9.08 6.24
C ALA A 10 -3.41 8.40 6.92
N HIS A 11 -3.13 7.50 7.86
CA HIS A 11 -4.17 6.85 8.65
C HIS A 11 -4.86 7.88 9.57
N ALA A 12 -6.18 8.03 9.42
CA ALA A 12 -6.96 9.04 10.15
C ALA A 12 -7.44 8.58 11.54
N GLY A 13 -7.05 7.38 11.98
CA GLY A 13 -7.38 6.81 13.28
C GLY A 13 -8.09 5.46 13.21
N ALA A 14 -8.14 4.76 14.35
CA ALA A 14 -8.59 3.37 14.41
C ALA A 14 -9.98 3.14 13.77
N GLY A 15 -10.07 2.15 12.88
CA GLY A 15 -11.31 1.81 12.17
C GLY A 15 -11.55 2.61 10.88
N THR A 16 -10.73 3.63 10.59
CA THR A 16 -10.65 4.24 9.26
C THR A 16 -9.71 3.45 8.35
N ALA A 17 -9.73 3.73 7.04
CA ALA A 17 -8.77 3.16 6.11
C ALA A 17 -7.33 3.43 6.56
N HIS A 18 -6.46 2.43 6.38
CA HIS A 18 -5.02 2.65 6.52
C HIS A 18 -4.51 3.55 5.39
N ALA A 19 -3.30 4.09 5.55
CA ALA A 19 -2.74 5.09 4.64
C ALA A 19 -2.67 4.59 3.17
N GLU A 20 -2.42 3.30 2.97
CA GLU A 20 -2.30 2.66 1.66
C GLU A 20 -3.66 2.63 0.95
N ALA A 21 -4.68 2.12 1.63
CA ALA A 21 -6.04 2.08 1.10
C ALA A 21 -6.57 3.51 0.87
N ALA A 22 -6.35 4.42 1.82
CA ALA A 22 -6.74 5.82 1.69
C ALA A 22 -6.08 6.51 0.48
N SER A 23 -4.80 6.23 0.23
CA SER A 23 -4.08 6.76 -0.94
C SER A 23 -4.67 6.25 -2.25
N LEU A 24 -5.00 4.98 -2.33
CA LEU A 24 -5.58 4.36 -3.53
C LEU A 24 -7.03 4.81 -3.77
N ASP A 25 -7.82 4.94 -2.70
CA ASP A 25 -9.19 5.47 -2.78
C ASP A 25 -9.17 6.94 -3.21
N PHE A 26 -8.21 7.72 -2.72
CA PHE A 26 -8.00 9.10 -3.17
C PHE A 26 -7.60 9.16 -4.65
N ALA A 27 -6.67 8.33 -5.09
CA ALA A 27 -6.27 8.26 -6.50
C ALA A 27 -7.46 7.93 -7.41
N GLN A 28 -8.23 6.91 -7.04
CA GLN A 28 -9.43 6.48 -7.76
C GLN A 28 -10.48 7.60 -7.82
N ALA A 29 -10.74 8.28 -6.69
CA ALA A 29 -11.69 9.40 -6.64
C ALA A 29 -11.28 10.59 -7.52
N ASN A 30 -9.98 10.76 -7.77
CA ASN A 30 -9.43 11.82 -8.63
C ASN A 30 -9.13 11.33 -10.06
N GLY A 31 -9.54 10.11 -10.43
CA GLY A 31 -9.33 9.57 -11.78
C GLY A 31 -7.87 9.30 -12.12
N VAL A 32 -7.01 9.09 -11.12
CA VAL A 32 -5.59 8.78 -11.32
C VAL A 32 -5.41 7.27 -11.47
N ASP A 33 -4.88 6.82 -12.61
CA ASP A 33 -4.49 5.43 -12.83
C ASP A 33 -3.21 5.12 -12.04
N THR A 34 -3.29 4.14 -11.16
CA THR A 34 -2.18 3.73 -10.28
C THR A 34 -1.46 2.48 -10.80
N ARG A 35 -1.92 1.89 -11.90
CA ARG A 35 -1.26 0.72 -12.48
C ARG A 35 0.15 1.07 -12.92
N GLY A 36 1.12 0.27 -12.49
CA GLY A 36 2.54 0.53 -12.76
C GLY A 36 3.19 1.55 -11.82
N ALA A 37 2.43 2.18 -10.90
CA ALA A 37 2.98 3.18 -10.00
C ALA A 37 3.85 2.55 -8.89
N THR A 38 4.60 3.41 -8.21
CA THR A 38 5.33 3.09 -6.98
C THR A 38 4.58 3.60 -5.77
N MET A 39 4.41 2.74 -4.76
CA MET A 39 3.86 3.11 -3.46
C MET A 39 4.97 3.18 -2.42
N VAL A 40 5.08 4.30 -1.71
CA VAL A 40 6.04 4.47 -0.61
C VAL A 40 5.28 4.51 0.70
N VAL A 41 5.63 3.63 1.64
CA VAL A 41 4.95 3.47 2.93
C VAL A 41 5.95 3.45 4.08
N THR A 42 5.56 4.03 5.20
CA THR A 42 6.40 4.12 6.40
C THR A 42 6.44 2.83 7.21
N LEU A 43 5.35 2.04 7.18
CA LEU A 43 5.21 0.77 7.85
C LEU A 43 4.79 -0.30 6.82
N GLU A 44 5.22 -1.54 7.05
CA GLU A 44 4.83 -2.67 6.20
C GLU A 44 3.31 -2.78 6.06
N PRO A 45 2.78 -2.91 4.82
CA PRO A 45 1.36 -3.03 4.62
C PRO A 45 0.78 -4.29 5.26
N CYS A 46 -0.37 -4.15 5.93
CA CYS A 46 -0.96 -5.27 6.64
C CYS A 46 -1.39 -6.40 5.68
N SER A 47 -1.10 -7.64 6.09
CA SER A 47 -1.45 -8.88 5.38
C SER A 47 -2.70 -9.59 5.92
N HIS A 48 -3.29 -9.08 7.01
CA HIS A 48 -4.42 -9.66 7.70
C HIS A 48 -5.71 -8.86 7.49
N THR A 49 -6.85 -9.52 7.66
CA THR A 49 -8.15 -8.86 7.71
C THR A 49 -8.45 -8.44 9.15
N GLY A 50 -8.58 -7.13 9.36
CA GLY A 50 -9.02 -6.53 10.62
C GLY A 50 -10.45 -6.01 10.50
N ARG A 51 -10.65 -4.73 10.88
CA ARG A 51 -11.93 -4.01 10.64
C ARG A 51 -12.13 -3.69 9.16
N THR A 52 -11.03 -3.52 8.43
CA THR A 52 -10.97 -3.36 6.98
C THR A 52 -10.25 -4.56 6.36
N GLY A 53 -10.36 -4.72 5.03
CA GLY A 53 -9.56 -5.68 4.29
C GLY A 53 -8.05 -5.39 4.37
N PRO A 54 -7.20 -6.38 4.02
CA PRO A 54 -5.75 -6.24 4.06
C PRO A 54 -5.26 -5.21 3.02
N CYS A 55 -4.31 -4.36 3.41
CA CYS A 55 -3.75 -3.35 2.52
C CYS A 55 -3.00 -4.00 1.34
N THR A 56 -2.35 -5.13 1.58
CA THR A 56 -1.69 -5.93 0.53
C THR A 56 -2.63 -6.28 -0.62
N GLN A 57 -3.85 -6.74 -0.34
CA GLN A 57 -4.82 -7.05 -1.39
C GLN A 57 -5.22 -5.79 -2.16
N ARG A 58 -5.45 -4.66 -1.46
CA ARG A 58 -5.81 -3.40 -2.11
C ARG A 58 -4.70 -2.89 -3.04
N ILE A 59 -3.43 -3.05 -2.64
CA ILE A 59 -2.24 -2.71 -3.45
C ILE A 59 -2.16 -3.60 -4.70
N ILE A 60 -2.40 -4.91 -4.54
CA ILE A 60 -2.43 -5.87 -5.65
C ILE A 60 -3.55 -5.52 -6.64
N ASP A 61 -4.76 -5.28 -6.14
CA ASP A 61 -5.93 -4.96 -6.97
C ASP A 61 -5.74 -3.63 -7.72
N ALA A 62 -5.00 -2.67 -7.14
CA ALA A 62 -4.66 -1.41 -7.79
C ALA A 62 -3.59 -1.53 -8.88
N GLY A 63 -2.89 -2.66 -8.97
CA GLY A 63 -1.84 -2.89 -9.97
C GLY A 63 -0.56 -2.08 -9.72
N ILE A 64 -0.27 -1.75 -8.47
CA ILE A 64 1.01 -1.15 -8.06
C ILE A 64 2.16 -2.07 -8.48
N ALA A 65 3.19 -1.52 -9.13
CA ALA A 65 4.32 -2.34 -9.62
C ALA A 65 5.47 -2.43 -8.61
N HIS A 66 5.61 -1.42 -7.74
CA HIS A 66 6.70 -1.36 -6.76
C HIS A 66 6.20 -0.78 -5.44
N THR A 67 6.58 -1.41 -4.33
CA THR A 67 6.35 -0.88 -2.98
C THR A 67 7.69 -0.67 -2.27
N VAL A 68 7.89 0.53 -1.73
CA VAL A 68 9.04 0.88 -0.89
C VAL A 68 8.55 0.98 0.55
N ILE A 69 9.11 0.17 1.43
CA ILE A 69 8.69 0.02 2.83
C ILE A 69 9.82 0.48 3.73
N ALA A 70 9.59 1.53 4.53
CA ALA A 70 10.62 2.03 5.42
C ALA A 70 10.90 1.08 6.60
N THR A 71 9.88 0.51 7.23
CA THR A 71 10.07 -0.41 8.37
C THR A 71 9.12 -1.59 8.35
N ALA A 72 9.60 -2.76 8.80
CA ALA A 72 8.79 -3.96 8.94
C ALA A 72 7.78 -3.81 10.10
N ASP A 73 6.61 -4.44 10.00
CA ASP A 73 5.62 -4.38 11.08
C ASP A 73 6.04 -5.30 12.24
N PRO A 74 6.26 -4.79 13.47
CA PRO A 74 6.62 -5.62 14.61
C PRO A 74 5.47 -6.51 15.12
N ASN A 75 4.22 -6.24 14.72
CA ASN A 75 3.07 -7.00 15.14
C ASN A 75 2.99 -8.37 14.42
N PRO A 76 3.09 -9.50 15.14
CA PRO A 76 3.06 -10.83 14.54
C PRO A 76 1.79 -11.14 13.74
N ALA A 77 0.68 -10.48 14.06
CA ALA A 77 -0.60 -10.66 13.36
C ALA A 77 -0.69 -9.84 12.06
N ALA A 78 0.17 -8.84 11.87
CA ALA A 78 0.09 -7.90 10.75
C ALA A 78 1.26 -7.97 9.77
N ARG A 79 2.40 -8.51 10.21
CA ARG A 79 3.61 -8.74 9.40
C ARG A 79 3.41 -9.70 8.22
N GLY A 80 4.40 -9.76 7.34
CA GLY A 80 4.44 -10.66 6.18
C GLY A 80 3.80 -10.08 4.93
N GLY A 81 3.40 -8.81 4.98
CA GLY A 81 2.86 -8.12 3.82
C GLY A 81 3.88 -7.95 2.70
N ALA A 82 5.16 -7.72 3.03
CA ALA A 82 6.21 -7.66 2.03
C ALA A 82 6.30 -8.97 1.21
N ASP A 83 6.12 -10.12 1.86
CA ASP A 83 6.19 -11.42 1.20
C ASP A 83 4.93 -11.70 0.37
N VAL A 84 3.75 -11.29 0.85
CA VAL A 84 2.51 -11.34 0.07
C VAL A 84 2.62 -10.53 -1.22
N LEU A 85 3.17 -9.30 -1.14
CA LEU A 85 3.36 -8.44 -2.31
C LEU A 85 4.34 -9.04 -3.30
N ARG A 86 5.48 -9.58 -2.82
CA ARG A 86 6.45 -10.28 -3.68
C ARG A 86 5.83 -11.50 -4.37
N ALA A 87 5.05 -12.29 -3.65
CA ALA A 87 4.36 -13.46 -4.20
C ALA A 87 3.34 -13.09 -5.28
N ALA A 88 2.77 -11.88 -5.21
CA ALA A 88 1.88 -11.33 -6.22
C ALA A 88 2.62 -10.67 -7.42
N GLY A 89 3.96 -10.72 -7.46
CA GLY A 89 4.76 -10.16 -8.54
C GLY A 89 5.09 -8.67 -8.42
N ILE A 90 4.81 -8.06 -7.26
CA ILE A 90 5.13 -6.65 -6.99
C ILE A 90 6.57 -6.55 -6.50
N ALA A 91 7.36 -5.63 -7.06
CA ALA A 91 8.70 -5.35 -6.56
C ALA A 91 8.61 -4.78 -5.14
N VAL A 92 9.51 -5.17 -4.23
CA VAL A 92 9.53 -4.65 -2.86
C VAL A 92 10.95 -4.26 -2.45
N THR A 93 11.13 -3.00 -2.07
CA THR A 93 12.35 -2.47 -1.45
C THR A 93 12.08 -2.20 0.03
N THR A 94 13.01 -2.57 0.90
CA THR A 94 12.91 -2.37 2.35
C THR A 94 14.16 -1.69 2.89
N GLY A 95 14.02 -0.87 3.93
CA GLY A 95 15.12 -0.23 4.65
C GLY A 95 15.14 1.28 4.49
#